data_AF-A0A0D6N7U6-F1
#
_entry.id   AF-A0A0D6N7U6-F1
#
_cell.length_a   1.000
_cell.length_b   1.000
_cell.length_c   1.000
_cell.angle_alpha   90.00
_cell.angle_beta   90.00
_cell.angle_gamma   90.00
#
_symmetry.space_group_name_H-M   'P 1'
#
loop_
_entity.id
_entity.type
_entity.pdbx_description
1 polymer ?
#
loop_
_entity_poly.entity_id
_entity_poly.type
_entity_poly.pdbx_seq_one_letter_code
_entity_poly.pdbx_strand_id
1 'polypeptide(L)' 'MTTQIRINRADQLHAQADTLFVAAERIEQFSRACAASNNPEGSACWQRIAKIYLIEAEAFAVKAEKITGKRS' A
#
# COMPACT_ATOMS: atom_id res chain seq x y z
N MET A 1 22.48 -2.87 15.76
CA MET A 1 21.05 -2.63 16.03
C MET A 1 20.52 -3.75 16.90
N THR A 2 19.92 -3.46 18.06
CA THR A 2 19.37 -4.49 18.97
C THR A 2 18.13 -5.15 18.37
N THR A 3 17.74 -6.33 18.87
CA THR A 3 16.53 -7.06 18.43
C THR A 3 15.26 -6.22 18.58
N GLN A 4 15.14 -5.45 19.67
CA GLN A 4 13.99 -4.56 19.89
C GLN A 4 13.89 -3.45 18.84
N ILE A 5 15.02 -2.87 18.41
CA ILE A 5 15.01 -1.83 17.38
C ILE A 5 14.56 -2.41 16.03
N ARG A 6 14.91 -3.67 15.72
CA ARG A 6 14.45 -4.37 14.50
C ARG A 6 12.94 -4.58 14.53
N ILE A 7 12.40 -5.05 15.67
CA ILE A 7 10.95 -5.26 15.86
C ILE A 7 10.20 -3.94 15.68
N ASN A 8 10.60 -2.89 16.42
CA ASN A 8 9.94 -1.58 16.33
C ASN A 8 9.96 -1.03 14.89
N ARG A 9 11.06 -1.24 14.16
CA ARG A 9 11.15 -0.78 12.77
C ARG A 9 10.24 -1.58 11.83
N ALA A 10 10.11 -2.88 12.05
CA ALA A 10 9.21 -3.73 11.27
C ALA A 10 7.74 -3.35 11.53
N ASP A 11 7.36 -3.08 12.78
CA ASP A 11 6.01 -2.66 13.13
C ASP A 11 5.64 -1.32 12.47
N GLN A 12 6.58 -0.37 12.43
CA GLN A 12 6.39 0.88 11.70
C GLN A 12 6.17 0.67 10.20
N LEU A 13 6.91 -0.25 9.58
CA LEU A 13 6.78 -0.57 8.16
C LEU A 13 5.46 -1.27 7.87
N HIS A 14 5.01 -2.18 8.75
CA HIS A 14 3.69 -2.80 8.64
C HIS A 14 2.58 -1.75 8.76
N ALA A 15 2.66 -0.83 9.74
CA ALA A 15 1.69 0.25 9.86
C ALA A 15 1.65 1.16 8.62
N GLN A 16 2.81 1.41 7.99
CA GLN A 16 2.89 2.13 6.72
C GLN A 16 2.23 1.36 5.58
N ALA A 17 2.49 0.06 5.47
CA ALA A 17 1.86 -0.82 4.47
C ALA A 17 0.34 -0.83 4.61
N ASP A 18 -0.18 -1.06 5.83
CA ASP A 18 -1.61 -1.10 6.11
C ASP A 18 -2.30 0.22 5.77
N THR A 19 -1.66 1.35 6.10
CA THR A 19 -2.17 2.68 5.76
C THR A 19 -2.29 2.84 4.24
N LEU A 20 -1.31 2.38 3.47
CA LEU A 20 -1.32 2.46 2.03
C LEU A 20 -2.33 1.51 1.38
N PHE A 21 -2.53 0.31 1.93
CA PHE A 21 -3.60 -0.60 1.48
C PHE A 21 -4.98 0.06 1.65
N VAL A 22 -5.27 0.62 2.83
CA VAL A 22 -6.53 1.33 3.07
C VAL A 22 -6.68 2.54 2.14
N ALA A 23 -5.61 3.28 1.89
CA ALA A 23 -5.65 4.41 0.97
C ALA A 23 -5.89 3.97 -0.49
N ALA A 24 -5.29 2.86 -0.93
CA ALA A 24 -5.54 2.28 -2.25
C ALA A 24 -7.02 1.93 -2.43
N GLU A 25 -7.63 1.25 -1.46
CA GLU A 25 -9.07 0.92 -1.49
C GLU A 25 -9.94 2.18 -1.59
N ARG A 26 -9.60 3.24 -0.88
CA ARG A 26 -10.31 4.53 -0.96
C ARG A 26 -10.17 5.16 -2.35
N ILE A 27 -8.97 5.12 -2.94
CA ILE A 27 -8.73 5.67 -4.27
C ILE A 27 -9.50 4.89 -5.35
N GLU A 28 -9.64 3.57 -5.20
CA GLU A 28 -10.46 2.77 -6.11
C GLU A 28 -11.94 3.21 -6.14
N GLN A 29 -12.45 3.78 -5.05
CA GLN A 29 -13.82 4.32 -5.04
C GLN A 29 -13.97 5.48 -6.04
N PHE A 30 -12.94 6.31 -6.22
CA PHE A 30 -12.94 7.36 -7.24
C PHE A 30 -12.90 6.78 -8.65
N SER A 31 -12.14 5.70 -8.88
CA SER A 31 -12.19 4.98 -10.16
C SER A 31 -13.60 4.48 -10.47
N ARG A 32 -14.26 3.83 -9.48
CA ARG A 32 -15.64 3.34 -9.63
C ARG A 32 -16.62 4.48 -9.90
N ALA A 33 -16.47 5.62 -9.24
CA ALA A 33 -17.29 6.80 -9.48
C ALA A 33 -17.12 7.34 -10.91
N CYS A 34 -15.87 7.45 -11.40
CA CYS A 34 -15.60 7.85 -12.78
C CYS A 34 -16.15 6.84 -13.80
N ALA A 35 -16.03 5.54 -13.53
CA ALA A 35 -16.61 4.50 -14.38
C ALA A 35 -18.15 4.63 -14.44
N ALA A 36 -18.80 4.84 -13.31
CA ALA A 36 -20.25 5.03 -13.22
C ALA A 36 -20.73 6.31 -13.93
N SER A 37 -19.87 7.33 -14.05
CA SER A 37 -20.18 8.60 -14.72
C SER A 37 -19.72 8.66 -16.19
N ASN A 38 -19.47 7.51 -16.84
CA ASN A 38 -18.96 7.43 -18.21
C ASN A 38 -17.65 8.22 -18.46
N ASN A 39 -16.77 8.29 -17.46
CA ASN A 39 -15.45 8.91 -17.56
C ASN A 39 -14.34 7.83 -17.50
N PRO A 40 -14.06 7.13 -18.61
CA PRO A 40 -13.08 6.05 -18.65
C PRO A 40 -11.65 6.52 -18.41
N GLU A 41 -11.30 7.73 -18.87
CA GLU A 41 -9.97 8.31 -18.65
C GLU A 41 -9.71 8.59 -17.17
N GLY A 42 -10.70 9.19 -16.49
CA GLY A 42 -10.68 9.39 -15.04
C GLY A 42 -10.59 8.08 -14.29
N SER A 43 -11.38 7.08 -14.68
CA SER A 43 -11.33 5.74 -14.08
C SER A 43 -9.93 5.12 -14.19
N ALA A 44 -9.35 5.12 -15.40
CA ALA A 44 -8.01 4.61 -15.64
C ALA A 44 -6.94 5.38 -14.87
N CYS A 45 -7.10 6.70 -14.73
CA CYS A 45 -6.20 7.53 -13.92
C CYS A 45 -6.20 7.11 -12.46
N TRP A 46 -7.38 7.02 -11.84
CA TRP A 46 -7.52 6.60 -10.45
C TRP A 46 -7.04 5.17 -10.21
N GLN A 47 -7.26 4.25 -11.15
CA GLN A 47 -6.70 2.89 -11.08
C GLN A 47 -5.17 2.89 -11.05
N ARG A 48 -4.51 3.70 -11.90
CA ARG A 48 -3.05 3.83 -11.86
C ARG A 48 -2.57 4.38 -10.53
N ILE A 49 -3.27 5.36 -9.96
CA ILE A 49 -2.92 5.92 -8.66
C ILE A 49 -3.08 4.87 -7.56
N ALA A 50 -4.21 4.16 -7.48
CA ALA A 50 -4.42 3.09 -6.51
C ALA A 50 -3.32 2.02 -6.60
N LYS A 51 -2.91 1.65 -7.82
CA LYS A 51 -1.83 0.69 -8.05
C LYS A 51 -0.48 1.15 -7.49
N ILE A 52 -0.15 2.44 -7.54
CA ILE A 52 1.09 2.97 -6.94
C ILE A 52 1.08 2.76 -5.43
N TYR A 53 -0.06 3.00 -4.78
CA TYR A 53 -0.21 2.78 -3.33
C TYR A 53 -0.03 1.30 -2.97
N LEU A 54 -0.60 0.39 -3.75
CA LEU A 54 -0.42 -1.06 -3.55
C LEU A 54 1.05 -1.47 -3.69
N ILE A 55 1.75 -0.99 -4.72
CA ILE A 55 3.17 -1.30 -4.93
C ILE A 55 4.02 -0.85 -3.73
N GLU A 56 3.78 0.37 -3.23
CA GLU A 56 4.52 0.90 -2.07
C GLU A 56 4.13 0.15 -0.78
N ALA A 57 2.87 -0.25 -0.62
CA ALA A 57 2.42 -1.06 0.51
C ALA A 57 3.14 -2.41 0.55
N GLU A 58 3.18 -3.11 -0.57
CA GLU A 58 3.91 -4.37 -0.74
C GLU A 58 5.41 -4.19 -0.46
N ALA A 59 6.02 -3.11 -0.95
CA ALA A 59 7.42 -2.81 -0.71
C ALA A 59 7.72 -2.63 0.79
N PHE A 60 6.85 -1.95 1.54
CA PHE A 60 7.00 -1.81 2.98
C PHE A 60 6.79 -3.13 3.73
N ALA A 61 5.80 -3.93 3.35
CA ALA A 61 5.56 -5.25 3.95
C ALA A 61 6.78 -6.18 3.76
N VAL A 62 7.29 -6.28 2.52
CA VAL A 62 8.49 -7.07 2.20
C VAL A 62 9.72 -6.56 2.98
N LYS A 63 9.84 -5.23 3.16
CA LYS A 63 10.94 -4.66 3.94
C LYS A 63 10.82 -5.00 5.44
N ALA A 64 9.61 -5.05 5.98
CA ALA A 64 9.36 -5.43 7.37
C ALA A 64 9.73 -6.90 7.62
N GLU A 65 9.33 -7.79 6.71
CA GLU A 65 9.67 -9.23 6.74
C GLU A 65 11.19 -9.46 6.72
N LYS A 66 11.90 -8.77 5.82
CA LYS A 66 13.36 -8.82 5.74
C LYS A 66 14.05 -8.39 7.04
N ILE A 67 13.52 -7.38 7.74
CA ILE A 67 14.10 -6.87 9.00
C ILE A 67 13.90 -7.85 10.16
N THR A 68 12.75 -8.54 10.20
CA THR A 68 12.44 -9.54 11.24
C THR A 68 13.07 -10.90 10.97
N GLY A 69 13.64 -11.12 9.78
CA GLY A 69 14.21 -12.41 9.39
C GLY A 69 13.16 -13.45 9.05
N LYS A 70 11.89 -13.06 8.95
CA LYS A 70 10.85 -13.88 8.35
C LYS A 70 11.11 -13.87 6.83
N ARG A 71 11.79 -14.91 6.33
CA ARG A 71 11.89 -15.16 4.88
C ARG A 71 10.50 -15.58 4.40
N SER A 72 9.89 -14.76 3.55
CA SER A 72 8.92 -15.21 2.54
C SER A 72 9.60 -16.15 1.54
#